data_AF-A0A6P6IQH9-F1
#
_entry.id   AF-A0A6P6IQH9-F1
#
_cell.length_a   1.000
_cell.length_b   1.000
_cell.length_c   1.000
_cell.angle_alpha   90.00
_cell.angle_beta   90.00
_cell.angle_gamma   90.00
#
_symmetry.space_group_name_H-M   'P 1'
#
loop_
_entity.id
_entity.type
_entity.pdbx_description
1 polymer ?
#
loop_
_entity_poly.entity_id
_entity_poly.type
_entity_poly.pdbx_seq_one_letter_code
_entity_poly.pdbx_strand_id
1 'polypeptide(L)' 'MAEDIKIKIKRGAWNYQTTPFDSRFPNQNQTRKCWQNSLDLPHCDRAMTAQRDAISAWEWYLRVFRSLCLASWVSVSLG' A
#
# COMPACT_ATOMS: atom_id res chain seq x y z
N MET A 1 0.74 7.03 -8.73
CA MET A 1 0.92 7.22 -7.26
C MET A 1 2.09 6.38 -6.77
N ALA A 2 2.06 5.07 -7.00
CA ALA A 2 3.19 4.18 -6.67
C ALA A 2 4.51 4.67 -7.30
N GLU A 3 4.45 5.31 -8.47
CA GLU A 3 5.58 5.91 -9.18
C GLU A 3 6.19 7.12 -8.45
N ASP A 4 5.36 8.02 -7.91
CA ASP A 4 5.80 9.22 -7.17
C ASP A 4 6.50 8.85 -5.87
N ILE A 5 6.03 7.77 -5.24
CA ILE A 5 6.66 7.21 -4.05
C ILE A 5 7.95 6.46 -4.37
N LYS A 6 8.02 5.69 -5.47
CA LYS A 6 9.29 5.09 -5.92
C LYS A 6 10.36 6.16 -6.09
N ILE A 7 9.97 7.33 -6.60
CA ILE A 7 10.86 8.50 -6.71
C ILE A 7 11.25 9.04 -5.32
N LYS A 8 10.31 9.16 -4.37
CA LYS A 8 10.60 9.61 -2.99
C LYS A 8 11.47 8.64 -2.19
N ILE A 9 11.26 7.34 -2.33
CA ILE A 9 12.09 6.28 -1.75
C ILE A 9 13.50 6.30 -2.37
N LYS A 10 13.61 6.41 -3.70
CA LYS A 10 14.91 6.51 -4.39
C LYS A 10 15.68 7.80 -4.06
N ARG A 11 14.98 8.90 -3.75
CA ARG A 11 15.57 10.19 -3.39
C ARG A 11 16.00 10.31 -1.91
N GLY A 12 15.93 9.22 -1.13
CA GLY A 12 16.38 9.23 0.26
C GLY A 12 15.50 10.07 1.20
N ALA A 13 14.21 10.29 0.85
CA ALA A 13 13.26 10.95 1.74
C ALA A 13 12.85 9.99 2.89
N TRP A 14 13.75 9.83 3.85
CA TRP A 14 13.69 8.93 5.00
C TRP A 14 12.64 9.27 6.07
N ASN A 15 11.61 10.06 5.75
CA ASN A 15 10.54 10.44 6.68
C ASN A 15 9.17 9.96 6.18
N TYR A 16 9.06 8.70 5.76
CA TYR A 16 7.75 8.10 5.52
C TYR A 16 7.05 7.83 6.86
N GLN A 17 6.26 8.80 7.32
CA GLN A 17 5.51 8.70 8.58
C GLN A 17 4.10 8.12 8.40
N THR A 18 3.41 8.49 7.33
CA THR A 18 2.03 8.10 7.08
C THR A 18 1.73 8.01 5.59
N THR A 19 0.62 7.34 5.29
CA THR A 19 0.06 7.26 3.94
C THR A 19 -0.18 8.61 3.30
N PRO A 20 0.25 8.83 2.05
CA PRO A 20 0.00 10.08 1.35
C PRO A 20 -1.46 10.17 0.89
N PHE A 21 -1.83 11.40 0.52
CA PHE A 21 -3.10 11.68 -0.12
C PHE A 21 -3.25 10.88 -1.43
N ASP A 22 -4.44 10.30 -1.63
CA ASP A 22 -4.82 9.62 -2.86
C ASP A 22 -5.98 10.35 -3.50
N SER A 23 -5.73 10.96 -4.66
CA SER A 23 -6.74 11.71 -5.40
C SER A 23 -7.91 10.84 -5.86
N ARG A 24 -7.75 9.50 -5.92
CA ARG A 24 -8.85 8.56 -6.20
C ARG A 24 -9.80 8.41 -5.03
N PHE A 25 -9.35 8.73 -3.81
CA PHE A 25 -10.11 8.63 -2.56
C PHE A 25 -10.11 9.98 -1.81
N PRO A 26 -10.69 11.04 -2.39
CA PRO A 26 -10.61 12.40 -1.83
C PRO A 26 -11.52 12.62 -0.62
N ASN A 27 -12.46 11.71 -0.37
CA ASN A 27 -13.49 11.87 0.66
C ASN A 27 -12.97 11.47 2.05
N GLN A 28 -13.61 11.98 3.12
CA GLN A 28 -13.25 11.62 4.50
C GLN A 28 -13.38 10.11 4.79
N ASN A 29 -14.31 9.42 4.10
CA ASN A 29 -14.46 7.98 4.23
C ASN A 29 -13.35 7.24 3.45
N GLN A 30 -12.39 6.66 4.18
CA GLN A 30 -11.24 5.92 3.62
C GLN A 30 -11.45 4.40 3.54
N THR A 31 -12.66 3.89 3.82
CA THR A 31 -13.00 2.46 3.74
C THR A 31 -12.65 1.85 2.37
N ARG A 32 -12.96 2.56 1.27
CA ARG A 32 -12.66 2.07 -0.08
C ARG A 32 -11.16 2.03 -0.38
N LYS A 33 -10.38 2.96 0.19
CA LYS A 33 -8.91 2.97 0.05
C LYS A 33 -8.28 1.79 0.79
N CYS A 34 -8.78 1.48 2.00
CA CYS A 34 -8.36 0.30 2.75
C CYS A 34 -8.70 -0.98 1.99
N TRP A 35 -9.94 -1.12 1.52
CA TRP A 35 -10.39 -2.27 0.73
C TRP A 35 -9.57 -2.47 -0.56
N GLN A 36 -9.26 -1.40 -1.28
CA GLN A 36 -8.44 -1.53 -2.49
C GLN A 36 -7.04 -2.05 -2.15
N ASN A 37 -6.39 -1.53 -1.09
CA ASN A 37 -5.08 -2.01 -0.67
C ASN A 37 -5.09 -3.45 -0.10
N SER A 38 -6.19 -3.89 0.50
CA SER A 38 -6.33 -5.26 0.99
C SER A 38 -6.36 -6.28 -0.16
N LEU A 39 -6.88 -5.88 -1.33
CA LEU A 39 -6.86 -6.69 -2.55
C LEU A 39 -5.52 -6.59 -3.30
N ASP A 40 -4.92 -5.40 -3.32
CA ASP A 40 -3.68 -5.14 -4.04
C ASP A 40 -2.48 -5.85 -3.40
N LEU A 41 -2.46 -6.01 -2.06
CA LEU A 41 -1.34 -6.62 -1.34
C LEU A 41 -1.12 -8.11 -1.72
N PRO A 42 -2.13 -9.00 -1.69
CA PRO A 42 -1.98 -10.38 -2.18
C PRO A 42 -1.73 -10.49 -3.68
N HIS A 43 -2.18 -9.51 -4.47
CA HIS A 43 -1.90 -9.46 -5.90
C HIS A 43 -0.41 -9.12 -6.14
N CYS A 44 0.14 -8.18 -5.38
CA CYS A 44 1.54 -7.81 -5.44
C CYS A 44 2.45 -8.93 -4.92
N ASP A 45 2.04 -9.65 -3.87
CA ASP A 45 2.76 -10.82 -3.35
C ASP A 45 2.90 -11.94 -4.41
N ARG A 46 1.81 -12.23 -5.13
CA ARG A 46 1.85 -13.14 -6.27
C ARG A 46 2.72 -12.63 -7.41
N ALA A 47 2.68 -11.33 -7.72
CA ALA A 47 3.56 -10.73 -8.71
C ALA A 47 5.04 -10.77 -8.30
N MET A 48 5.37 -10.71 -7.00
CA MET A 48 6.75 -10.88 -6.50
C MET A 48 7.33 -12.25 -6.79
N THR A 49 6.53 -13.31 -6.65
CA THR A 49 7.01 -14.67 -6.99
C THR A 49 7.38 -14.80 -8.47
N ALA A 50 6.84 -13.94 -9.34
CA ALA A 50 7.15 -13.90 -10.76
C ALA A 50 8.28 -12.90 -11.14
N GLN A 51 8.46 -11.79 -10.41
CA GLN A 51 9.42 -10.73 -10.74
C GLN A 51 10.07 -10.09 -9.49
N ARG A 52 11.41 -10.01 -9.48
CA ARG A 52 12.20 -9.45 -8.36
C ARG A 52 12.03 -7.93 -8.15
N ASP A 53 11.62 -7.17 -9.16
CA ASP A 53 11.40 -5.71 -9.03
C ASP A 53 10.13 -5.34 -8.24
N ALA A 54 9.26 -6.31 -7.95
CA ALA A 54 8.05 -6.11 -7.16
C ALA A 54 8.33 -5.95 -5.65
N ILE A 55 9.56 -6.21 -5.17
CA ILE A 55 9.95 -6.07 -3.76
C ILE A 55 9.62 -4.68 -3.22
N SER A 56 10.02 -3.65 -3.96
CA SER A 56 9.76 -2.25 -3.59
C SER A 56 8.28 -1.83 -3.66
N ALA A 57 7.49 -2.50 -4.51
CA ALA A 57 6.07 -2.21 -4.68
C ALA A 57 5.22 -2.84 -3.58
N TRP A 58 5.54 -4.07 -3.17
CA TRP A 58 4.83 -4.74 -2.08
C TRP A 58 5.06 -4.07 -0.73
N GLU A 59 6.31 -3.69 -0.42
CA GLU A 59 6.61 -2.97 0.82
C GLU A 59 5.80 -1.67 0.92
N TRP A 60 5.59 -1.03 -0.23
CA TRP A 60 4.73 0.13 -0.32
C TRP A 60 3.28 -0.20 0.04
N TYR A 61 2.66 -1.17 -0.65
CA TYR A 61 1.28 -1.57 -0.39
C TYR A 61 1.08 -2.06 1.05
N LEU A 62 2.04 -2.78 1.62
CA LEU A 62 2.01 -3.23 3.00
C LEU A 62 1.98 -2.06 3.99
N ARG A 63 2.82 -1.05 3.78
CA ARG A 63 2.84 0.16 4.62
C ARG A 63 1.51 0.91 4.53
N VAL A 64 0.98 1.08 3.32
CA VAL A 64 -0.30 1.75 3.10
C VAL A 64 -1.45 1.01 3.79
N PHE A 65 -1.48 -0.30 3.63
CA PHE A 65 -2.48 -1.17 4.23
C PHE A 65 -2.44 -1.12 5.76
N ARG A 66 -1.25 -1.21 6.38
CA ARG A 66 -1.06 -1.13 7.84
C ARG A 66 -1.41 0.24 8.43
N SER A 67 -1.20 1.33 7.69
CA SER A 67 -1.53 2.69 8.18
C SER A 67 -3.01 3.02 8.08
N LEU A 68 -3.74 2.45 7.12
CA LEU A 68 -5.14 2.83 6.83
C LEU A 68 -6.17 1.84 7.36
N CYS A 69 -5.85 0.55 7.40
CA CYS A 69 -6.82 -0.48 7.75
C CYS A 69 -6.84 -0.75 9.25
N LEU A 70 -8.05 -0.84 9.80
CA LEU A 70 -8.28 -1.30 11.17
C LEU A 70 -7.78 -2.75 11.31
N ALA A 71 -7.08 -3.07 12.40
CA ALA A 71 -6.53 -4.42 12.63
C ALA A 71 -7.59 -5.54 12.55
N SER A 72 -8.83 -5.24 12.95
CA SER A 72 -9.96 -6.18 12.87
C SER A 72 -10.39 -6.54 11.45
N TRP A 73 -10.02 -5.74 10.45
CA TRP A 73 -10.33 -6.00 9.04
C TRP A 73 -9.22 -6.79 8.35
N VAL A 74 -8.01 -6.72 8.90
CA VAL A 74 -6.82 -7.41 8.39
C VAL A 74 -6.90 -8.91 8.64
N SER A 75 -7.43 -9.34 9.79
CA SER A 75 -7.57 -10.76 10.14
C SER A 75 -8.51 -11.52 9.21
N VAL A 76 -9.54 -10.86 8.67
CA VAL A 76 -10.52 -11.47 7.75
C VAL A 76 -9.94 -11.65 6.34
N SER A 77 -8.96 -10.83 5.96
CA SER A 77 -8.44 -10.79 4.58
C SER A 77 -7.28 -11.77 4.34
N LEU A 78 -6.71 -12.35 5.40
CA LEU A 78 -5.52 -13.22 5.38
C LEU A 78 -5.83 -14.68 5.76
N GLY A 79 -7.10 -15.04 5.88
CA GLY A 79 -7.57 -16.41 6.12
C GLY A 79 -7.91 -17.15 4.83
#